data_AF-A0A397TQP9-F1
#
_entry.id   AF-A0A397TQP9-F1
#
_cell.length_a   1.000
_cell.length_b   1.000
_cell.length_c   1.000
_cell.angle_alpha   90.00
_cell.angle_beta   90.00
_cell.angle_gamma   90.00
#
_symmetry.space_group_name_H-M   'P 1'
#
loop_
_entity.id
_entity.type
_entity.pdbx_description
1 polymer ?
#
loop_
_entity_poly.entity_id
_entity_poly.type
_entity_poly.pdbx_seq_one_letter_code
_entity_poly.pdbx_strand_id
1 'polypeptide(L)'
;MVAKPFHCLLCDKSYANKTSLVIHERKFHDQNVIIPHQHILSVPLYSSYCHFHGLFIDTIQSRLGSHHSTEGKKKGQVHCEENLFYFIFREQETFTFQVSGYKYNCVFKGQAGIE
;
A
#
# COMPACT_ATOMS: atom_id res chain seq x y z
N MET A 1 -14.30 -26.40 -21.76
CA MET A 1 -13.29 -25.32 -21.87
C MET A 1 -13.34 -24.53 -20.57
N VAL A 2 -12.23 -24.37 -19.84
CA VAL A 2 -12.23 -23.56 -18.61
C VAL A 2 -12.14 -22.09 -19.01
N ALA A 3 -13.20 -21.32 -18.78
CA ALA A 3 -13.18 -19.88 -18.98
C ALA A 3 -12.12 -19.24 -18.07
N LYS A 4 -11.35 -18.28 -18.61
CA LYS A 4 -10.34 -17.53 -17.87
C LYS A 4 -10.69 -16.03 -17.89
N PRO A 5 -11.77 -15.62 -17.21
CA PRO A 5 -12.26 -14.24 -17.28
C PRO A 5 -11.37 -13.24 -16.52
N PHE A 6 -10.38 -13.71 -15.75
CA PHE A 6 -9.53 -12.86 -14.93
C PHE A 6 -8.20 -12.59 -15.65
N HIS A 7 -8.13 -11.47 -16.36
CA HIS A 7 -6.94 -11.03 -17.08
C HIS A 7 -6.04 -10.17 -16.19
N CYS A 8 -4.73 -10.36 -16.30
CA CYS A 8 -3.76 -9.44 -15.71
C CYS A 8 -3.72 -8.17 -16.55
N LEU A 9 -3.77 -6.99 -15.91
CA LEU A 9 -3.67 -5.72 -16.62
C LEU A 9 -2.22 -5.28 -16.87
N LEU A 10 -1.26 -6.02 -16.30
CA LEU A 10 0.17 -5.74 -16.40
C LEU A 10 0.90 -6.68 -17.39
N CYS A 11 0.27 -7.77 -17.82
CA CYS A 11 0.79 -8.69 -18.84
C CYS A 11 -0.34 -9.52 -19.49
N ASP A 12 -0.04 -10.26 -20.56
CA ASP A 12 -1.02 -11.03 -21.35
C ASP A 12 -1.55 -12.32 -20.68
N LYS A 13 -1.38 -12.48 -19.37
CA LYS A 13 -1.80 -13.72 -18.67
C LYS A 13 -3.24 -13.65 -18.17
N SER A 14 -3.93 -14.78 -18.28
CA SER A 14 -5.33 -14.93 -17.89
C SER A 14 -5.52 -16.13 -16.96
N TYR A 15 -6.41 -16.00 -15.99
CA TYR A 15 -6.62 -16.96 -14.90
C TYR A 15 -8.09 -17.35 -14.77
N ALA A 16 -8.33 -18.56 -14.26
CA ALA A 16 -9.68 -19.09 -14.05
C ALA A 16 -10.39 -18.48 -12.84
N ASN A 17 -9.64 -17.94 -11.87
CA ASN A 17 -10.20 -17.31 -10.67
C ASN A 17 -9.36 -16.08 -10.26
N LYS A 18 -10.00 -15.18 -9.47
CA LYS A 18 -9.36 -13.96 -8.96
C LYS A 18 -8.15 -14.23 -8.06
N THR A 19 -8.20 -15.29 -7.26
CA THR A 19 -7.11 -15.66 -6.33
C THR A 19 -5.82 -15.96 -7.08
N SER A 20 -5.89 -16.73 -8.16
CA SER A 20 -4.75 -17.05 -9.02
C SER A 20 -4.17 -15.80 -9.68
N LEU A 21 -5.02 -14.86 -10.10
CA LEU A 21 -4.58 -13.57 -10.63
C LEU A 21 -3.85 -12.73 -9.56
N VAL A 22 -4.40 -12.62 -8.35
CA VAL A 22 -3.77 -11.92 -7.22
C VAL A 22 -2.41 -12.54 -6.85
N ILE A 23 -2.31 -13.87 -6.81
CA ILE A 23 -1.05 -14.57 -6.55
C ILE A 23 -0.04 -14.29 -7.66
N HIS A 24 -0.48 -14.28 -8.92
CA HIS A 24 0.36 -13.94 -10.06
C HIS A 24 0.90 -12.50 -9.95
N GLU A 25 0.06 -11.50 -9.69
CA GLU A 25 0.50 -10.12 -9.53
C GLU A 25 1.54 -10.00 -8.41
N ARG A 26 1.31 -10.65 -7.26
CA ARG A 26 2.27 -10.64 -6.14
C ARG A 26 3.60 -11.31 -6.45
N LYS A 27 3.65 -12.22 -7.42
CA LYS A 27 4.88 -12.98 -7.73
C LYS A 27 5.66 -12.38 -8.90
N PHE A 28 4.97 -11.77 -9.86
CA PHE A 28 5.56 -11.29 -11.11
C PHE A 28 5.50 -9.77 -11.27
N HIS A 29 4.69 -9.09 -10.46
CA HIS A 29 4.44 -7.66 -10.51
C HIS A 29 4.43 -7.03 -9.10
N ASP A 30 5.20 -7.57 -8.16
CA ASP A 30 5.22 -7.07 -6.78
C ASP A 30 5.75 -5.63 -6.69
N GLN A 31 6.64 -5.27 -7.62
CA GLN A 31 7.24 -3.94 -7.80
C GLN A 31 6.39 -2.99 -8.67
N ASN A 32 5.13 -3.33 -8.98
CA ASN A 32 4.32 -2.47 -9.83
C ASN A 32 4.01 -1.13 -9.16
N VAL A 33 4.36 -0.03 -9.80
CA VAL A 33 4.04 1.35 -9.35
C VAL A 33 2.91 1.98 -10.16
N ILE A 34 2.42 1.31 -11.21
CA ILE A 34 1.42 1.86 -12.12
C ILE A 34 0.04 1.77 -11.46
N ILE A 35 -0.57 2.93 -11.26
CA ILE A 35 -1.95 3.09 -10.80
C ILE A 35 -2.78 3.57 -12.01
N PRO A 36 -3.68 2.75 -12.58
CA PRO A 36 -4.40 3.08 -13.81
C PRO A 36 -5.24 4.36 -13.71
N HIS A 37 -5.82 4.62 -12.52
CA HIS A 37 -6.68 5.77 -12.24
C HIS A 37 -5.95 6.95 -11.59
N GLN A 38 -4.60 6.97 -11.59
CA GLN A 38 -3.82 8.05 -10.95
C GLN A 38 -4.22 9.46 -11.41
N HIS A 39 -4.64 9.62 -12.66
CA HIS A 39 -5.03 10.91 -13.25
C HIS A 39 -6.32 11.47 -12.64
N ILE A 40 -7.10 10.65 -11.96
CA ILE A 40 -8.35 11.03 -11.29
C ILE A 40 -8.09 11.46 -9.83
N LEU A 41 -6.92 11.12 -9.27
CA LEU A 41 -6.55 11.47 -7.91
C LEU A 41 -6.28 12.97 -7.81
N SER A 42 -7.20 13.69 -7.18
CA SER A 42 -7.10 15.13 -7.00
C SER A 42 -6.03 15.47 -5.96
N VAL A 43 -5.23 16.50 -6.26
CA VAL A 43 -4.21 17.04 -5.33
C VAL A 43 -4.91 17.45 -4.02
N PRO A 44 -4.51 16.90 -2.86
CA PRO A 44 -5.14 17.23 -1.59
C PRO A 44 -4.75 18.66 -1.16
N LEU A 45 -5.61 19.26 -0.34
CA LEU A 45 -5.27 20.51 0.34
C LEU A 45 -4.12 20.29 1.32
N TYR A 46 -3.21 21.26 1.42
CA TYR A 46 -2.04 21.20 2.30
C TYR A 46 -2.44 20.97 3.78
N SER A 47 -3.54 21.56 4.24
CA SER A 47 -4.06 21.36 5.60
C SER A 47 -4.46 19.91 5.86
N SER A 48 -5.22 19.29 4.94
CA SER A 48 -5.61 17.88 5.02
C SER A 48 -4.40 16.96 4.98
N TYR A 49 -3.43 17.29 4.12
CA TYR A 49 -2.15 16.59 4.06
C TYR A 49 -1.42 16.61 5.41
N CYS A 50 -1.19 17.80 5.98
CA CYS A 50 -0.50 17.95 7.27
C CYS A 50 -1.24 17.26 8.41
N HIS A 51 -2.57 17.40 8.44
CA HIS A 51 -3.42 16.79 9.46
C HIS A 51 -3.28 15.26 9.43
N PHE A 52 -3.47 14.66 8.26
CA PHE A 52 -3.37 13.21 8.14
C PHE A 52 -1.94 12.71 8.39
N HIS A 53 -0.92 13.42 7.91
CA HIS A 53 0.48 13.08 8.18
C HIS A 53 0.78 13.06 9.70
N GLY A 54 0.30 14.06 10.44
CA GLY A 54 0.42 14.10 11.91
C GLY A 54 -0.33 12.95 12.59
N LEU A 55 -1.59 12.72 12.23
CA LEU A 55 -2.39 11.61 12.77
C LEU A 55 -1.73 10.24 12.49
N PHE A 56 -1.17 10.07 11.30
CA PHE A 56 -0.48 8.84 10.91
C PHE A 56 0.74 8.60 11.81
N ILE A 57 1.60 9.61 11.99
CA ILE A 57 2.78 9.51 12.86
C ILE A 57 2.37 9.20 14.30
N ASP A 58 1.42 9.95 14.87
CA ASP A 58 0.93 9.73 16.23
C ASP A 58 0.37 8.30 16.41
N THR A 59 -0.43 7.83 15.45
CA THR A 59 -0.99 6.47 15.49
C THR A 59 0.10 5.41 15.46
N ILE A 60 1.13 5.59 14.64
CA ILE A 60 2.26 4.67 14.53
C ILE A 60 3.09 4.69 15.83
N GLN A 61 3.44 5.88 16.33
CA GLN A 61 4.21 6.05 17.56
C GLN A 61 3.47 5.47 18.79
N SER A 62 2.19 5.80 18.96
CA SER A 62 1.35 5.27 20.05
C SER A 62 1.28 3.74 20.01
N ARG A 63 1.17 3.14 18.82
CA ARG A 63 1.14 1.68 18.68
C ARG A 63 2.50 1.04 18.92
N LEU A 64 3.61 1.67 18.54
CA LEU A 64 4.95 1.09 18.68
C LEU A 64 5.64 1.39 20.02
N GLY A 65 5.26 2.47 20.71
CA GLY A 65 6.01 3.09 21.81
C GLY A 65 6.05 2.36 23.16
N SER A 66 5.83 1.04 23.24
CA SER A 66 5.81 0.35 24.54
C SER A 66 6.35 -1.08 24.52
N HIS A 67 7.21 -1.44 23.57
CA HIS A 67 7.87 -2.75 23.54
C HIS A 67 9.38 -2.57 23.33
N HIS A 68 10.12 -2.47 24.44
CA HIS A 68 11.59 -2.39 24.43
C HIS A 68 12.25 -3.78 24.54
N SER A 69 11.48 -4.85 24.81
CA SER A 69 12.04 -6.13 25.24
C SER A 69 11.96 -7.27 24.20
N THR A 70 11.06 -7.20 23.20
CA THR A 70 10.89 -8.27 22.18
C THR A 70 10.39 -7.74 20.83
N GLU A 71 10.93 -8.31 19.74
CA GLU A 71 10.48 -8.06 18.36
C GLU A 71 9.08 -8.64 18.12
N GLY A 72 8.14 -7.79 17.72
CA GLY A 72 6.75 -8.18 17.50
C GLY A 72 6.12 -7.47 16.31
N LYS A 73 4.99 -8.01 15.81
CA LYS A 73 4.22 -7.41 14.70
C LYS A 73 2.92 -6.82 15.25
N LYS A 74 2.71 -5.51 15.08
CA LYS A 74 1.43 -4.84 15.37
C LYS A 74 0.71 -4.46 14.09
N LYS A 75 -0.60 -4.66 14.07
CA LYS A 75 -1.48 -4.19 12.99
C LYS A 75 -2.24 -2.96 13.48
N GLY A 76 -2.38 -1.98 12.59
CA GLY A 76 -3.18 -0.78 12.81
C GLY A 76 -4.08 -0.53 11.61
N GLN A 77 -5.10 0.27 11.82
CA GLN A 77 -5.95 0.81 10.77
C GLN A 77 -6.05 2.31 11.00
N VAL A 78 -5.88 3.08 9.92
CA VAL A 78 -6.11 4.51 9.89
C VAL A 78 -7.04 4.74 8.71
N HIS A 79 -8.11 5.51 8.94
CA HIS A 79 -8.98 5.92 7.84
C HIS A 79 -8.27 6.99 7.01
N CYS A 80 -8.20 6.79 5.70
CA CYS A 80 -7.56 7.73 4.78
C CYS A 80 -8.31 7.80 3.45
N GLU A 81 -8.34 8.99 2.86
CA GLU A 81 -8.71 9.13 1.46
C GLU A 81 -7.58 8.62 0.56
N GLU A 82 -7.94 8.05 -0.60
CA GLU A 82 -6.97 7.43 -1.51
C GLU A 82 -5.94 8.44 -2.02
N ASN A 83 -6.38 9.66 -2.37
CA ASN A 83 -5.49 10.72 -2.80
C ASN A 83 -4.50 11.12 -1.71
N LEU A 84 -4.93 11.27 -0.45
CA LEU A 84 -4.01 11.56 0.67
C LEU A 84 -2.95 10.47 0.79
N PHE A 85 -3.34 9.19 0.75
CA PHE A 85 -2.39 8.08 0.80
C PHE A 85 -1.40 8.12 -0.36
N TYR A 86 -1.90 8.26 -1.59
CA TYR A 86 -1.05 8.32 -2.79
C TYR A 86 -0.06 9.48 -2.69
N PHE A 87 -0.50 10.69 -2.39
CA PHE A 87 0.38 11.87 -2.35
C PHE A 87 1.42 11.81 -1.23
N ILE A 88 1.14 11.13 -0.12
CA ILE A 88 2.08 10.99 1.01
C ILE A 88 3.13 9.91 0.73
N PHE A 89 2.71 8.78 0.14
CA PHE A 89 3.57 7.60 0.04
C PHE A 89 4.17 7.36 -1.36
N ARG A 90 3.76 8.09 -2.40
CA ARG A 90 4.26 7.91 -3.78
C ARG A 90 5.77 8.07 -3.97
N GLU A 91 6.44 8.81 -3.08
CA GLU A 91 7.89 9.03 -3.14
C GLU A 91 8.68 7.98 -2.35
N GLN A 92 8.00 7.00 -1.72
CA GLN A 92 8.67 5.94 -0.97
C GLN A 92 9.21 4.87 -1.92
N GLU A 93 10.44 4.40 -1.67
CA GLU A 93 11.13 3.40 -2.53
C GLU A 93 10.37 2.07 -2.64
N THR A 94 9.63 1.68 -1.59
CA THR A 94 8.88 0.43 -1.52
C THR A 94 7.40 0.58 -1.85
N PHE A 95 6.99 1.74 -2.39
CA PHE A 95 5.61 2.02 -2.75
C PHE A 95 5.19 1.20 -3.97
N THR A 96 4.17 0.36 -3.83
CA THR A 96 3.65 -0.47 -4.94
C THR A 96 2.13 -0.55 -4.92
N PHE A 97 1.53 -0.89 -6.07
CA PHE A 97 0.09 -1.00 -6.27
C PHE A 97 -0.27 -2.34 -6.91
N GLN A 98 -1.18 -3.08 -6.26
CA GLN A 98 -1.71 -4.34 -6.75
C GLN A 98 -3.08 -4.11 -7.41
N VAL A 99 -3.15 -4.25 -8.74
CA VAL A 99 -4.32 -3.85 -9.53
C VAL A 99 -5.54 -4.73 -9.24
N SER A 100 -5.40 -6.04 -9.28
CA SER A 100 -6.55 -6.96 -9.10
C SER A 100 -7.06 -7.01 -7.66
N GLY A 101 -6.23 -6.56 -6.72
CA GLY A 101 -6.58 -6.43 -5.30
C GLY A 101 -7.09 -5.04 -4.93
N TYR A 102 -6.83 -4.03 -5.76
CA TYR A 102 -6.99 -2.61 -5.46
C TYR A 102 -6.32 -2.26 -4.11
N LYS A 103 -5.01 -2.51 -4.02
CA LYS A 103 -4.24 -2.36 -2.78
C LYS A 103 -2.92 -1.63 -3.02
N TYR A 104 -2.71 -0.58 -2.25
CA TYR A 104 -1.41 0.02 -2.07
C TYR A 104 -0.60 -0.76 -1.05
N ASN A 105 0.71 -0.87 -1.27
CA ASN A 105 1.65 -1.44 -0.33
C ASN A 105 2.81 -0.46 -0.15
N CYS A 106 3.28 -0.32 1.09
CA CYS A 106 4.48 0.41 1.42
C CYS A 106 5.13 -0.30 2.60
N VAL A 107 6.43 -0.52 2.55
CA VAL A 107 7.19 -1.23 3.58
C VAL A 107 8.23 -0.28 4.16
N PHE A 108 8.06 0.04 5.45
CA PHE A 108 8.99 0.87 6.19
C PHE A 108 9.93 -0.04 6.99
N LYS A 109 11.24 0.19 6.85
CA LYS A 109 12.24 -0.44 7.72
C LYS A 109 12.52 0.53 8.86
N GLY A 110 12.26 0.11 10.09
CA GLY A 110 12.69 0.86 11.27
C GLY A 110 14.21 0.75 11.47
N GLN A 111 14.79 1.73 12.15
CA GLN A 111 16.15 1.65 12.68
C GLN A 111 16.08 1.32 14.18
N ALA A 112 17.16 0.75 14.74
CA ALA A 112 17.26 0.55 16.19
C ALA A 112 16.99 1.87 16.92
N GLY A 113 16.20 1.81 17.99
CA GLY A 113 15.98 2.97 18.86
C GLY A 113 17.34 3.45 19.38
N ILE A 114 17.60 4.75 19.25
CA ILE A 114 18.76 5.37 19.89
C ILE A 114 18.42 5.44 21.39
N GLU A 115 19.29 4.84 22.21
CA GLU A 115 19.22 4.88 23.67
C GLU A 115 19.34 6.31 24.22
#